data_AF-A0A9P9YHW4-F1
#
_entry.id   AF-A0A9P9YHW4-F1
#
_cell.length_a   1.000
_cell.length_b   1.000
_cell.length_c   1.000
_cell.angle_alpha   90.00
_cell.angle_beta   90.00
_cell.angle_gamma   90.00
#
_symmetry.space_group_name_H-M   'P 1'
#
loop_
_entity.id
_entity.type
_entity.pdbx_description
1 polymer ?
#
loop_
_entity_poly.entity_id
_entity_poly.type
_entity_poly.pdbx_seq_one_letter_code
_entity_poly.pdbx_strand_id
1 'polypeptide(L)'
;MHKTWNKAFHKRKMWKTVSNPGKMVYYMQPLVEHLFDIWMQPLPFPTLLKFVYSFVLLFFIMLPILYPLLVLLLYYGILQYAGERHFGVVPPDNWDLLGAASHLWRFEVTNKKYLLFVTMYIDRYRVIITAISSTVDYMRMALCFVFS
;
A
#
# COMPACT_ATOMS: atom_id res chain seq x y z
N MET A 1 -14.71 -44.52 2.18
CA MET A 1 -13.37 -44.18 2.71
C MET A 1 -13.29 -42.67 2.96
N HIS A 2 -13.51 -42.23 4.20
CA HIS A 2 -13.40 -40.84 4.66
C HIS A 2 -12.07 -40.68 5.40
N LYS A 3 -10.99 -40.24 4.73
CA LYS A 3 -9.75 -39.73 5.37
C LYS A 3 -8.73 -39.21 4.35
N THR A 4 -9.06 -38.12 3.66
CA THR A 4 -8.06 -37.24 3.03
C THR A 4 -8.44 -35.78 3.28
N TRP A 5 -8.66 -35.47 4.56
CA TRP A 5 -8.80 -34.09 5.01
C TRP A 5 -7.48 -33.33 4.77
N ASN A 6 -7.50 -32.42 3.80
CA ASN A 6 -6.81 -31.13 3.78
C ASN A 6 -5.44 -31.01 4.48
N LYS A 7 -4.46 -31.84 4.10
CA LYS A 7 -3.07 -31.45 4.35
C LYS A 7 -2.73 -30.30 3.40
N ALA A 8 -2.53 -29.11 3.97
CA ALA A 8 -2.10 -27.93 3.24
C ALA A 8 -0.87 -28.26 2.37
N PHE A 9 -0.83 -27.72 1.16
CA PHE A 9 0.13 -28.15 0.12
C PHE A 9 1.59 -27.99 0.59
N HIS A 10 1.87 -26.99 1.43
CA HIS A 10 3.17 -26.76 2.05
C HIS A 10 3.64 -27.91 3.00
N LYS A 11 2.74 -28.78 3.47
CA LYS A 11 3.07 -29.94 4.32
C LYS A 11 3.28 -31.24 3.53
N ARG A 12 3.19 -31.20 2.20
CA ARG A 12 3.33 -32.37 1.32
C ARG A 12 4.77 -32.54 0.85
N LYS A 13 5.21 -33.78 0.61
CA LYS A 13 6.56 -34.09 0.08
C LYS A 13 6.85 -33.38 -1.26
N MET A 14 5.79 -33.20 -2.07
CA MET A 14 5.77 -32.45 -3.34
C MET A 14 6.18 -30.97 -3.19
N TRP A 15 6.04 -30.36 -2.00
CA TRP A 15 6.42 -28.96 -1.77
C TRP A 15 7.91 -28.70 -2.02
N LYS A 16 8.77 -29.70 -1.77
CA LYS A 16 10.22 -29.59 -2.00
C LYS A 16 10.56 -29.52 -3.50
N THR A 17 9.70 -30.06 -4.35
CA THR A 17 9.87 -30.13 -5.80
C THR A 17 9.34 -28.89 -6.53
N VAL A 18 8.58 -28.03 -5.86
CA VAL A 18 7.99 -26.83 -6.46
C VAL A 18 9.01 -25.69 -6.49
N SER A 19 9.10 -25.02 -7.64
CA SER A 19 9.94 -23.83 -7.82
C SER A 19 9.50 -22.68 -6.92
N ASN A 20 10.44 -21.81 -6.54
CA ASN A 20 10.15 -20.62 -5.73
C ASN A 20 9.00 -19.74 -6.30
N PRO A 21 8.90 -19.48 -7.62
CA PRO A 21 7.73 -18.78 -8.16
C PRO A 21 6.42 -19.57 -7.99
N GLY A 22 6.43 -20.90 -8.15
CA GLY A 22 5.24 -21.72 -7.92
C GLY A 22 4.76 -21.70 -6.46
N LYS A 23 5.70 -21.61 -5.51
CA LYS A 23 5.37 -21.43 -4.08
C LYS A 23 4.77 -20.06 -3.81
N MET A 24 5.26 -19.01 -4.46
CA MET A 24 4.73 -17.65 -4.36
C MET A 24 3.30 -17.58 -4.91
N VAL A 25 3.02 -18.18 -6.07
CA VAL A 25 1.67 -18.25 -6.64
C VAL A 25 0.71 -18.97 -5.68
N TYR A 26 1.14 -20.07 -5.07
CA TYR A 26 0.32 -20.80 -4.08
C TYR A 26 -0.08 -19.93 -2.88
N TYR A 27 0.81 -19.08 -2.37
CA TYR A 27 0.48 -18.17 -1.27
C TYR A 27 -0.34 -16.95 -1.70
N MET A 28 -0.24 -16.53 -2.96
CA MET A 28 -1.01 -15.41 -3.51
C MET A 28 -2.43 -15.78 -3.93
N GLN A 29 -2.66 -17.05 -4.29
CA GLN A 29 -3.95 -17.58 -4.71
C GLN A 29 -5.13 -17.17 -3.81
N PRO A 30 -5.09 -17.35 -2.46
CA PRO A 30 -6.22 -16.97 -1.61
C PRO A 30 -6.51 -15.47 -1.58
N LEU A 31 -5.51 -14.62 -1.80
CA LEU A 31 -5.70 -13.16 -1.87
C LEU A 31 -6.46 -12.77 -3.13
N VAL A 32 -6.09 -13.37 -4.26
CA VAL A 32 -6.77 -13.14 -5.54
C VAL A 32 -8.20 -13.68 -5.50
N GLU A 33 -8.41 -14.87 -4.96
CA GLU A 33 -9.75 -15.47 -4.79
C GLU A 33 -10.64 -14.57 -3.90
N HIS A 34 -10.12 -14.08 -2.77
CA HIS A 34 -10.86 -13.14 -1.90
C HIS A 34 -11.22 -11.83 -2.62
N LEU A 35 -10.34 -11.32 -3.48
CA LEU A 35 -10.62 -10.11 -4.27
C LEU A 35 -11.82 -10.34 -5.19
N PHE A 36 -11.86 -11.47 -5.90
CA PHE A 36 -12.96 -11.81 -6.80
C PHE A 36 -14.28 -12.03 -6.06
N ASP A 37 -14.24 -12.76 -4.93
CA ASP A 37 -15.44 -13.06 -4.14
C ASP A 37 -16.14 -11.80 -3.64
N ILE A 38 -15.38 -10.79 -3.21
CA ILE A 38 -15.94 -9.52 -2.70
C ILE A 38 -16.64 -8.70 -3.79
N TRP A 39 -16.13 -8.78 -5.01
CA TRP A 39 -16.76 -8.14 -6.17
C TRP A 39 -17.98 -8.92 -6.67
N MET A 40 -18.00 -10.25 -6.51
CA MET A 40 -19.13 -11.12 -6.89
C MET A 40 -20.29 -11.11 -5.86
N GLN A 41 -20.06 -10.70 -4.61
CA GLN A 41 -21.12 -10.65 -3.60
C GLN A 41 -22.18 -9.57 -3.90
N PRO A 42 -23.48 -9.93 -4.00
CA PRO A 42 -24.59 -8.97 -4.13
C PRO A 42 -24.69 -8.11 -2.86
N LEU A 43 -24.96 -6.81 -3.02
CA LEU A 43 -24.66 -5.78 -2.01
C LEU A 43 -25.48 -5.89 -0.71
N PRO A 44 -24.78 -5.88 0.44
CA PRO A 44 -25.16 -5.00 1.57
C PRO A 44 -24.05 -4.00 1.95
N PHE A 45 -22.86 -4.09 1.34
CA PHE A 45 -21.70 -3.26 1.68
C PHE A 45 -21.63 -1.95 0.86
N PRO A 46 -21.26 -0.79 1.47
CA PRO A 46 -21.02 0.44 0.73
C PRO A 46 -19.91 0.22 -0.30
N THR A 47 -20.15 0.62 -1.55
CA THR A 47 -19.19 0.50 -2.67
C THR A 47 -17.81 1.07 -2.34
N LEU A 48 -17.76 2.18 -1.58
CA LEU A 48 -16.51 2.78 -1.11
C LEU A 48 -15.67 1.85 -0.21
N LEU A 49 -16.31 1.05 0.65
CA LEU A 49 -15.60 0.12 1.53
C LEU A 49 -14.97 -1.02 0.71
N LYS A 50 -15.69 -1.52 -0.32
CA LYS A 50 -15.14 -2.51 -1.26
C LYS A 50 -13.93 -1.95 -2.01
N PHE A 51 -13.97 -0.69 -2.42
CA PHE A 51 -12.82 -0.01 -3.03
C PHE A 51 -11.62 0.04 -2.08
N VAL A 52 -11.79 0.59 -0.87
CA VAL A 52 -10.70 0.69 0.11
C VAL A 52 -10.11 -0.70 0.42
N TYR A 53 -10.97 -1.69 0.63
CA TYR A 53 -10.52 -3.06 0.88
C TYR A 53 -9.74 -3.64 -0.31
N SER A 54 -10.22 -3.43 -1.54
CA SER A 54 -9.53 -3.89 -2.74
C SER A 54 -8.17 -3.23 -2.95
N PHE A 55 -8.02 -1.94 -2.60
CA PHE A 55 -6.73 -1.25 -2.61
C PHE A 55 -5.75 -1.85 -1.61
N VAL A 56 -6.20 -2.12 -0.38
CA VAL A 56 -5.37 -2.77 0.64
C VAL A 56 -4.92 -4.15 0.18
N LEU A 57 -5.83 -4.93 -0.41
CA LEU A 57 -5.55 -6.29 -0.86
C LEU A 57 -4.60 -6.30 -2.08
N LEU A 58 -4.79 -5.38 -3.03
CA LEU A 58 -3.86 -5.17 -4.14
C LEU A 58 -2.46 -4.76 -3.67
N PHE A 59 -2.36 -3.93 -2.64
CA PHE A 59 -1.08 -3.57 -2.04
C PHE A 59 -0.32 -4.81 -1.53
N PHE A 60 -0.99 -5.72 -0.82
CA PHE A 60 -0.39 -6.97 -0.36
C PHE A 60 0.01 -7.91 -1.50
N ILE A 61 -0.79 -7.98 -2.57
CA ILE A 61 -0.46 -8.76 -3.77
C ILE A 61 0.80 -8.21 -4.46
N MET A 62 0.96 -6.88 -4.51
CA MET A 62 2.10 -6.21 -5.14
C MET A 62 3.35 -6.16 -4.26
N LEU A 63 3.22 -6.46 -2.96
CA LEU A 63 4.30 -6.35 -1.98
C LEU A 63 5.61 -7.09 -2.36
N PRO A 64 5.59 -8.30 -2.96
CA PRO A 64 6.82 -8.98 -3.38
C PRO A 64 7.58 -8.27 -4.52
N ILE A 65 6.91 -7.38 -5.25
CA ILE A 65 7.52 -6.57 -6.32
C ILE A 65 7.93 -5.21 -5.74
N LEU A 66 7.08 -4.60 -4.92
CA LEU A 66 7.34 -3.31 -4.29
C LEU A 66 8.53 -3.36 -3.33
N TYR A 67 8.67 -4.44 -2.56
CA TYR A 67 9.76 -4.59 -1.60
C TYR A 67 11.16 -4.56 -2.25
N PRO A 68 11.49 -5.43 -3.25
CA PRO A 68 12.80 -5.39 -3.88
C PRO A 68 13.05 -4.09 -4.65
N LEU A 69 12.02 -3.48 -5.24
CA LEU A 69 12.12 -2.16 -5.87
C LEU A 69 12.52 -1.07 -4.86
N LEU A 70 11.88 -1.06 -3.70
CA LEU A 70 12.17 -0.10 -2.64
C LEU A 70 13.59 -0.29 -2.11
N VAL A 71 13.99 -1.53 -1.87
CA VAL A 71 15.36 -1.86 -1.45
C VAL A 71 16.36 -1.36 -2.49
N LEU A 72 16.15 -1.64 -3.78
CA LEU A 72 17.02 -1.22 -4.86
C LEU A 72 17.13 0.31 -4.94
N LEU A 73 16.00 1.02 -4.83
CA LEU A 73 15.97 2.49 -4.81
C LEU A 73 16.77 3.07 -3.64
N LEU A 74 16.60 2.51 -2.44
CA LEU A 74 17.34 2.98 -1.26
C LEU A 74 18.84 2.74 -1.40
N TYR A 75 19.25 1.53 -1.81
CA TYR A 75 20.66 1.22 -2.02
C TYR A 75 21.27 2.08 -3.12
N TYR A 76 20.55 2.29 -4.22
CA TYR A 76 20.99 3.19 -5.28
C TYR A 76 21.20 4.62 -4.76
N GLY A 77 20.23 5.18 -4.02
CA GLY A 77 20.35 6.50 -3.43
C GLY A 77 21.52 6.63 -2.45
N ILE A 78 21.78 5.60 -1.62
CA ILE A 78 22.94 5.57 -0.70
C ILE A 78 24.26 5.56 -1.48
N LEU A 79 24.36 4.74 -2.52
CA LEU A 79 25.57 4.66 -3.36
C LEU A 79 25.80 5.96 -4.14
N GLN A 80 24.73 6.55 -4.66
CA GLN A 80 24.80 7.84 -5.35
C GLN A 80 25.30 8.93 -4.40
N TYR A 81 24.74 9.00 -3.18
CA TYR A 81 25.16 9.96 -2.15
C TYR A 81 26.63 9.78 -1.75
N ALA A 82 27.05 8.53 -1.52
CA ALA A 82 28.44 8.23 -1.18
C ALA A 82 29.41 8.55 -2.33
N GLY A 83 29.01 8.28 -3.57
CA GLY A 83 29.75 8.59 -4.79
C GLY A 83 29.98 10.08 -4.97
N GLU A 84 28.92 10.88 -4.83
CA GLU A 84 28.99 12.35 -4.91
C GLU A 84 29.85 12.92 -3.78
N ARG A 85 29.65 12.45 -2.53
CA ARG A 85 30.28 13.06 -1.34
C ARG A 85 31.73 12.67 -1.14
N HIS A 86 32.11 11.42 -1.46
CA HIS A 86 33.45 10.89 -1.19
C HIS A 86 34.33 10.77 -2.43
N PHE A 87 33.74 10.59 -3.61
CA PHE A 87 34.46 10.33 -4.85
C PHE A 87 34.30 11.44 -5.91
N GLY A 88 33.45 12.45 -5.64
CA GLY A 88 33.20 13.54 -6.58
C GLY A 88 32.56 13.09 -7.91
N VAL A 89 31.90 11.92 -7.91
CA VAL A 89 31.24 11.38 -9.09
C VAL A 89 29.95 12.17 -9.31
N VAL A 90 29.87 12.90 -10.42
CA VAL A 90 28.64 13.60 -10.83
C VAL A 90 27.82 12.65 -11.70
N PRO A 91 26.66 12.17 -11.23
CA PRO A 91 25.78 11.35 -12.06
C PRO A 91 25.19 12.19 -13.20
N PRO A 92 25.00 11.62 -14.40
CA PRO A 92 24.31 12.30 -15.48
C PRO A 92 22.82 12.52 -15.13
N ASP A 93 22.20 13.59 -15.64
CA ASP A 93 20.86 14.05 -15.24
C ASP A 93 19.76 12.96 -15.24
N ASN A 94 19.83 12.00 -16.17
CA ASN A 94 18.85 10.91 -16.27
C ASN A 94 18.95 9.89 -15.12
N TRP A 95 20.09 9.85 -14.43
CA TRP A 95 20.45 8.87 -13.41
C TRP A 95 20.54 9.52 -12.02
N ASP A 96 20.28 10.83 -11.93
CA ASP A 96 20.31 11.58 -10.69
C ASP A 96 18.98 11.44 -9.91
N LEU A 97 18.88 10.37 -9.12
CA LEU A 97 17.72 10.10 -8.28
C LEU A 97 17.64 11.07 -7.09
N LEU A 98 18.78 11.46 -6.51
CA LEU A 98 18.85 12.39 -5.38
C LEU A 98 18.48 13.82 -5.78
N GLY A 99 18.99 14.31 -6.90
CA GLY A 99 18.63 15.60 -7.50
C GLY A 99 17.16 15.64 -7.89
N ALA A 100 16.64 14.61 -8.56
CA ALA A 100 15.21 14.52 -8.87
C ALA A 100 14.33 14.51 -7.62
N ALA A 101 14.71 13.75 -6.58
CA ALA A 101 14.01 13.74 -5.30
C ALA A 101 14.07 15.10 -4.61
N SER A 102 15.21 15.80 -4.67
CA SER A 102 15.36 17.14 -4.11
C SER A 102 14.51 18.17 -4.85
N HIS A 103 14.37 18.05 -6.18
CA HIS A 103 13.50 18.89 -7.00
C HIS A 103 12.02 18.63 -6.71
N LEU A 104 11.62 17.37 -6.51
CA LEU A 104 10.27 17.02 -6.06
C LEU A 104 9.99 17.59 -4.65
N TRP A 105 10.97 17.52 -3.74
CA TRP A 105 10.82 18.03 -2.38
C TRP A 105 10.81 19.55 -2.31
N ARG A 106 11.59 20.22 -3.17
CA ARG A 106 11.66 21.68 -3.30
C ARG A 106 10.73 22.19 -4.39
N PHE A 107 9.70 21.44 -4.77
CA PHE A 107 8.69 21.90 -5.71
C PHE A 107 7.90 23.05 -5.07
N GLU A 108 8.46 24.26 -5.15
CA GLU A 108 7.74 25.48 -4.81
C GLU A 108 6.58 25.57 -5.79
N VAL A 109 5.36 25.54 -5.24
CA VAL A 109 4.14 25.83 -5.99
C VAL A 109 4.27 27.27 -6.49
N THR A 110 4.79 27.42 -7.69
CA THR A 110 5.20 28.72 -8.26
C THR A 110 3.98 29.64 -8.46
N ASN A 111 2.78 29.06 -8.45
CA ASN A 111 1.53 29.77 -8.55
C ASN A 111 0.88 30.00 -7.17
N LYS A 112 1.05 31.21 -6.62
CA LYS A 112 0.43 31.63 -5.35
C LYS A 112 -1.09 31.43 -5.29
N LYS A 113 -1.81 31.47 -6.43
CA LYS A 113 -3.25 31.19 -6.48
C LYS A 113 -3.56 29.70 -6.24
N TYR A 114 -2.71 28.81 -6.75
CA TYR A 114 -2.86 27.37 -6.54
C TYR A 114 -2.57 26.98 -5.10
N LEU A 115 -1.59 27.64 -4.45
CA LEU A 115 -1.31 27.45 -3.03
C LEU A 115 -2.52 27.83 -2.14
N LEU A 116 -3.19 28.95 -2.45
CA LEU A 116 -4.41 29.36 -1.74
C LEU A 116 -5.55 28.33 -1.93
N PHE A 117 -5.69 27.77 -3.13
CA PHE A 117 -6.68 26.74 -3.41
C PHE A 117 -6.39 25.44 -2.65
N VAL A 118 -5.14 24.95 -2.68
CA VAL A 118 -4.73 23.74 -1.97
C VAL A 118 -4.90 23.89 -0.46
N THR A 119 -4.51 25.03 0.12
CA THR A 119 -4.68 25.29 1.56
C THR A 119 -6.16 25.31 1.97
N MET A 120 -7.03 25.93 1.17
CA MET A 120 -8.48 25.91 1.42
C MET A 120 -9.09 24.50 1.34
N TYR A 121 -8.60 23.65 0.41
CA TYR A 121 -9.02 22.24 0.34
C TYR A 121 -8.55 21.43 1.53
N ILE A 122 -7.30 21.61 1.97
CA ILE A 122 -6.75 20.92 3.15
C ILE A 122 -7.58 21.27 4.39
N ASP A 123 -7.93 22.54 4.57
CA ASP A 123 -8.78 22.98 5.69
C ASP A 123 -10.18 22.34 5.65
N ARG A 124 -10.78 22.26 4.46
CA ARG A 124 -12.06 21.56 4.28
C ARG A 124 -11.96 20.08 4.64
N TYR A 125 -10.90 19.39 4.22
CA TYR A 125 -10.68 17.99 4.57
C TYR A 125 -10.45 17.80 6.07
N ARG A 126 -9.74 18.72 6.72
CA ARG A 126 -9.54 18.70 8.18
C ARG A 126 -10.87 18.75 8.93
N VAL A 127 -11.79 19.62 8.52
CA VAL A 127 -13.15 19.69 9.10
C VAL A 127 -13.92 18.39 8.90
N ILE A 128 -13.88 17.81 7.70
CA ILE A 128 -14.54 16.52 7.40
C ILE A 128 -14.00 15.40 8.28
N ILE A 129 -12.67 15.28 8.41
CA ILE A 129 -12.04 14.26 9.26
C ILE A 129 -12.44 14.43 10.73
N THR A 130 -12.51 15.67 11.20
CA THR A 130 -12.93 15.99 12.58
C THR A 130 -14.38 15.59 12.81
N ALA A 131 -15.27 15.87 11.84
CA ALA A 131 -16.66 15.45 11.88
C ALA A 131 -16.80 13.92 11.92
N ILE A 132 -16.07 13.20 11.05
CA ILE A 132 -16.07 11.72 11.06
C ILE A 132 -15.58 11.17 12.41
N SER A 133 -14.49 11.73 12.96
CA SER A 133 -13.98 11.33 14.27
C SER A 133 -15.03 11.52 15.37
N SER A 134 -15.70 12.67 15.40
CA SER A 134 -16.76 12.92 16.38
C SER A 134 -17.94 11.95 16.25
N THR A 135 -18.34 11.61 15.02
CA THR A 135 -19.41 10.62 14.78
C THR A 135 -19.03 9.23 15.28
N VAL A 136 -17.76 8.82 15.10
CA VAL A 136 -17.25 7.55 15.62
C VAL A 136 -17.25 7.53 17.16
N ASP A 137 -16.87 8.64 17.79
CA ASP A 137 -16.88 8.77 19.24
C ASP A 137 -18.33 8.74 19.81
N TYR A 138 -19.27 9.42 19.16
CA TYR A 138 -20.69 9.32 19.52
C TYR A 138 -21.26 7.92 19.32
N MET A 139 -20.89 7.22 18.24
CA MET A 139 -21.26 5.81 18.05
C MET A 139 -20.71 4.92 19.16
N ARG A 140 -19.44 5.10 19.56
CA ARG A 140 -18.84 4.37 20.69
C ARG A 140 -19.60 4.61 21.99
N MET A 141 -19.93 5.87 22.28
CA MET A 141 -20.71 6.24 23.46
C MET A 141 -22.11 5.59 23.43
N ALA A 142 -22.82 5.65 22.30
CA ALA A 142 -24.12 5.03 22.14
C ALA A 142 -24.08 3.50 22.30
N LEU A 143 -23.05 2.84 21.77
CA LEU A 143 -22.86 1.40 21.95
C LEU A 143 -22.56 1.05 23.41
N CYS A 144 -21.79 1.85 24.14
CA CYS A 144 -21.57 1.66 25.58
C CYS A 144 -22.87 1.74 26.40
N PHE A 145 -23.84 2.57 26.00
CA PHE A 145 -25.15 2.64 26.67
C PHE A 145 -26.08 1.46 26.32
N VAL A 146 -25.96 0.89 25.12
CA VAL A 146 -26.79 -0.25 24.68
C VAL A 146 -26.28 -1.58 25.26
N PHE A 147 -24.97 -1.71 25.48
CA PHE A 147 -24.34 -2.90 26.04
C PHE A 147 -24.03 -2.77 27.55
N SER A 148 -24.54 -1.73 28.21
CA SER A 148 -24.61 -1.60 29.68
C SER A 148 -25.96 -2.05 30.20
#